data_AF-A0A0G2UGC9-F1
#
_entry.id   AF-A0A0G2UGC9-F1
#
_cell.length_a   1.000
_cell.length_b   1.000
_cell.length_c   1.000
_cell.angle_alpha   90.00
_cell.angle_beta   90.00
_cell.angle_gamma   90.00
#
_symmetry.space_group_name_H-M   'P 1'
#
loop_
_entity.id
_entity.type
_entity.pdbx_description
1 polymer ?
#
loop_
_entity_poly.entity_id
_entity_poly.type
_entity_poly.pdbx_seq_one_letter_code
_entity_poly.pdbx_strand_id
1 'polypeptide(L)'
;QDVWKQGNGAFTGETSAEMLKDLGAEYTLVGHSERREKGETNEVVAKKAAYALEKGLGVIACIGETKELREANQTVAYITEQLDAYAAEIKDWTNVVIAYEPIWAIGTGLTASPDQAQEVHASIRAWLKEKV
;
A
#
# COMPACT_ATOMS: atom_id res chain seq x y z
N GLN A 1 -1.18 -6.38 -10.03
CA GLN A 1 -1.51 -6.99 -8.72
C GLN A 1 -0.25 -7.21 -7.87
N ASP A 2 0.94 -7.02 -8.43
CA ASP A 2 2.18 -6.78 -7.71
C ASP A 2 3.18 -6.19 -8.72
N VAL A 3 4.32 -5.70 -8.27
CA VAL A 3 5.45 -5.29 -9.11
C VAL A 3 6.76 -5.58 -8.39
N TRP A 4 7.81 -5.90 -9.15
CA TRP A 4 9.14 -6.04 -8.59
C TRP A 4 9.69 -4.69 -8.10
N LYS A 5 10.50 -4.74 -7.05
CA LYS A 5 11.10 -3.56 -6.40
C LYS A 5 12.23 -2.90 -7.20
N GLN A 6 12.63 -3.51 -8.32
CA GLN A 6 13.75 -3.11 -9.17
C GLN A 6 13.42 -3.44 -10.63
N GLY A 7 14.32 -3.05 -11.53
CA GLY A 7 14.15 -3.24 -12.97
C GLY A 7 14.40 -4.66 -13.44
N ASN A 8 14.49 -4.80 -14.76
CA ASN A 8 14.75 -6.08 -15.42
C ASN A 8 16.06 -6.72 -14.93
N GLY A 9 16.05 -8.06 -14.78
CA GLY A 9 17.21 -8.81 -14.32
C GLY A 9 16.92 -10.28 -14.09
N ALA A 10 17.85 -10.96 -13.42
CA ALA A 10 17.75 -12.39 -13.09
C ALA A 10 16.81 -12.64 -11.89
N PHE A 11 15.53 -12.27 -12.04
CA PHE A 11 14.48 -12.39 -11.02
C PHE A 11 13.36 -13.28 -11.55
N THR A 12 13.64 -14.58 -11.69
CA THR A 12 12.69 -15.56 -12.24
C THR A 12 11.36 -15.53 -11.49
N GLY A 13 10.26 -15.30 -12.22
CA GLY A 13 8.90 -15.26 -11.68
C GLY A 13 8.38 -13.86 -11.34
N GLU A 14 9.23 -12.85 -11.33
CA GLU A 14 8.86 -11.48 -11.01
C GLU A 14 8.46 -10.68 -12.26
N THR A 15 7.63 -9.65 -12.08
CA THR A 15 7.23 -8.71 -13.14
C THR A 15 7.68 -7.29 -12.79
N SER A 16 8.55 -6.70 -13.61
CA SER A 16 9.06 -5.34 -13.43
C SER A 16 8.04 -4.26 -13.83
N ALA A 17 8.27 -3.04 -13.34
CA ALA A 17 7.45 -1.89 -13.69
C ALA A 17 7.54 -1.55 -15.18
N GLU A 18 8.71 -1.70 -15.80
CA GLU A 18 8.90 -1.48 -17.23
C GLU A 18 8.10 -2.47 -18.08
N MET A 19 8.06 -3.75 -17.71
CA MET A 19 7.26 -4.74 -18.44
C MET A 19 5.76 -4.42 -18.35
N LEU A 20 5.27 -4.01 -17.18
CA LEU A 20 3.88 -3.58 -17.03
C LEU A 20 3.57 -2.36 -17.89
N LYS A 21 4.48 -1.37 -17.91
CA LYS A 21 4.29 -0.15 -18.69
C LYS A 21 4.30 -0.41 -20.19
N ASP A 22 5.17 -1.28 -20.67
CA ASP A 22 5.25 -1.70 -22.08
C ASP A 22 3.96 -2.39 -22.54
N LEU A 23 3.33 -3.18 -21.65
CA LEU A 23 2.01 -3.77 -21.89
C LEU A 23 0.84 -2.77 -21.83
N GLY A 24 1.11 -1.49 -21.56
CA GLY A 24 0.11 -0.44 -21.46
C GLY A 24 -0.61 -0.38 -20.12
N ALA A 25 -0.12 -1.05 -19.07
CA ALA A 25 -0.67 -0.89 -17.73
C ALA A 25 -0.41 0.54 -17.23
N GLU A 26 -1.43 1.14 -16.61
CA GLU A 26 -1.33 2.49 -16.07
C GLU A 26 -1.06 2.48 -14.57
N TYR A 27 -1.52 1.43 -13.87
CA TYR A 27 -1.41 1.30 -12.41
C TYR A 27 -0.84 -0.05 -12.02
N THR A 28 -0.20 -0.08 -10.86
CA THR A 28 0.08 -1.31 -10.12
C THR A 28 -0.40 -1.20 -8.67
N LEU A 29 -0.58 -2.35 -8.03
CA LEU A 29 -0.99 -2.48 -6.65
C LEU A 29 0.17 -3.04 -5.85
N VAL A 30 0.49 -2.42 -4.72
CA VAL A 30 1.62 -2.79 -3.85
C VAL A 30 1.18 -2.83 -2.40
N GLY A 31 1.72 -3.78 -1.63
CA GLY A 31 1.44 -3.87 -0.20
C GLY A 31 0.06 -4.42 0.15
N HIS A 32 -0.61 -5.14 -0.75
CA HIS A 32 -1.84 -5.84 -0.41
C HIS A 32 -1.62 -6.72 0.83
N SER A 33 -2.65 -6.84 1.67
CA SER A 33 -2.60 -7.66 2.89
C SER A 33 -2.05 -9.07 2.65
N GLU A 34 -2.54 -9.77 1.61
CA GLU A 34 -2.07 -11.11 1.22
C GLU A 34 -0.58 -11.19 0.84
N ARG A 35 0.01 -10.09 0.37
CA ARG A 35 1.45 -10.03 0.06
C ARG A 35 2.27 -9.75 1.31
N ARG A 36 1.75 -8.91 2.21
CA ARG A 36 2.33 -8.68 3.54
C ARG A 36 2.34 -9.95 4.39
N GLU A 37 1.27 -10.75 4.33
CA GLU A 37 1.21 -12.08 4.95
C GLU A 37 2.26 -13.05 4.39
N LYS A 38 2.68 -12.87 3.14
CA LYS A 38 3.79 -13.61 2.50
C LYS A 38 5.17 -13.03 2.78
N GLY A 39 5.27 -12.03 3.66
CA GLY A 39 6.53 -11.48 4.16
C GLY A 39 6.98 -10.17 3.51
N GLU A 40 6.13 -9.49 2.74
CA GLU A 40 6.47 -8.14 2.26
C GLU A 40 6.41 -7.11 3.39
N THR A 41 7.60 -6.65 3.81
CA THR A 41 7.75 -5.64 4.86
C THR A 41 7.41 -4.24 4.35
N ASN A 42 7.18 -3.30 5.26
CA ASN A 42 6.93 -1.89 4.94
C ASN A 42 8.01 -1.31 4.01
N GLU A 43 9.27 -1.63 4.27
CA GLU A 43 10.42 -1.14 3.49
C GLU A 43 10.44 -1.75 2.08
N VAL A 44 10.10 -3.03 1.93
CA VAL A 44 10.03 -3.68 0.61
C VAL A 44 8.91 -3.07 -0.22
N VAL A 45 7.74 -2.90 0.39
CA VAL A 45 6.57 -2.35 -0.27
C VAL A 45 6.79 -0.89 -0.67
N ALA A 46 7.40 -0.07 0.18
CA ALA A 46 7.74 1.31 -0.14
C ALA A 46 8.70 1.42 -1.33
N LYS A 47 9.71 0.55 -1.39
CA LYS A 47 10.63 0.48 -2.54
C LYS A 47 9.93 0.08 -3.83
N LYS A 48 9.00 -0.89 -3.78
CA LYS A 48 8.17 -1.24 -4.95
C LYS A 48 7.35 -0.06 -5.44
N ALA A 49 6.71 0.67 -4.52
CA ALA A 49 5.90 1.84 -4.84
C ALA A 49 6.73 2.95 -5.51
N ALA A 50 7.84 3.34 -4.89
CA ALA A 50 8.73 4.37 -5.43
C ALA A 50 9.28 3.97 -6.80
N TYR A 51 9.69 2.71 -6.98
CA TYR A 51 10.18 2.22 -8.26
C TYR A 51 9.11 2.25 -9.35
N ALA A 52 7.89 1.83 -9.03
CA ALA A 52 6.77 1.86 -9.98
C ALA A 52 6.44 3.30 -10.43
N LEU A 53 6.43 4.25 -9.49
CA LEU A 53 6.24 5.68 -9.80
C LEU A 53 7.36 6.23 -10.68
N GLU A 54 8.62 5.90 -10.37
CA GLU A 54 9.79 6.29 -11.17
C GLU A 54 9.67 5.81 -12.63
N LYS A 55 9.07 4.63 -12.85
CA LYS A 55 8.84 4.07 -14.19
C LYS A 55 7.51 4.49 -14.82
N GLY A 56 6.80 5.43 -14.21
CA GLY A 56 5.61 6.06 -14.79
C GLY A 56 4.33 5.23 -14.68
N LEU A 57 4.27 4.29 -13.73
CA LEU A 57 3.02 3.69 -13.28
C LEU A 57 2.43 4.52 -12.15
N GLY A 58 1.11 4.63 -12.09
CA GLY A 58 0.40 4.99 -10.87
C GLY A 58 0.46 3.86 -9.86
N VAL A 59 0.35 4.19 -8.57
CA VAL A 59 0.44 3.21 -7.49
C VAL A 59 -0.83 3.23 -6.64
N ILE A 60 -1.41 2.05 -6.46
CA ILE A 60 -2.41 1.77 -5.43
C ILE A 60 -1.64 1.20 -4.22
N ALA A 61 -1.39 2.05 -3.23
CA ALA A 61 -0.63 1.75 -2.01
C ALA A 61 -1.57 1.24 -0.93
N CYS A 62 -1.47 -0.05 -0.60
CA CYS A 62 -2.38 -0.70 0.34
C CYS A 62 -1.84 -0.65 1.78
N ILE A 63 -2.73 -0.29 2.70
CA ILE A 63 -2.51 -0.20 4.14
C ILE A 63 -3.71 -0.79 4.88
N GLY A 64 -3.49 -1.26 6.10
CA GLY A 64 -4.56 -1.90 6.86
C GLY A 64 -4.02 -2.66 8.05
N GLU A 65 -4.88 -2.87 9.04
CA GLU A 65 -4.57 -3.53 10.30
C GLU A 65 -5.35 -4.85 10.47
N THR A 66 -4.79 -5.75 11.28
CA THR A 66 -5.46 -7.01 11.66
C THR A 66 -6.55 -6.77 12.69
N LYS A 67 -7.36 -7.81 12.97
CA LYS A 67 -8.43 -7.73 13.95
C LYS A 67 -7.90 -7.43 15.35
N GLU A 68 -6.79 -8.06 15.71
CA GLU A 68 -6.14 -7.93 17.02
C GLU A 68 -5.67 -6.50 17.24
N LEU A 69 -5.10 -5.87 16.21
CA LEU A 69 -4.67 -4.47 16.26
C LEU A 69 -5.87 -3.51 16.38
N ARG A 70 -6.98 -3.79 15.67
CA ARG A 70 -8.22 -3.00 15.79
C ARG A 70 -8.80 -3.11 17.20
N GLU A 71 -8.92 -4.32 17.74
CA GLU A 71 -9.44 -4.57 19.09
C GLU A 71 -8.53 -4.00 20.20
N ALA A 72 -7.23 -3.91 19.94
CA ALA A 72 -6.26 -3.25 20.81
C ALA A 72 -6.24 -1.70 20.66
N ASN A 73 -7.09 -1.11 19.83
CA ASN A 73 -7.10 0.33 19.50
C ASN A 73 -5.77 0.82 18.89
N GLN A 74 -5.08 -0.02 18.13
CA GLN A 74 -3.79 0.26 17.49
C GLN A 74 -3.90 0.57 15.99
N THR A 75 -5.12 0.62 15.41
CA THR A 75 -5.33 0.89 13.98
C THR A 75 -4.53 2.09 13.49
N VAL A 76 -4.70 3.26 14.10
CA VAL A 76 -4.08 4.50 13.61
C VAL A 76 -2.56 4.41 13.68
N ALA A 77 -2.01 3.97 14.82
CA ALA A 77 -0.57 3.82 14.98
C ALA A 77 0.03 2.88 13.92
N TYR A 78 -0.60 1.73 13.71
CA TYR A 78 -0.11 0.72 12.77
C TYR A 78 -0.17 1.19 11.31
N ILE A 79 -1.29 1.78 10.87
CA ILE A 79 -1.39 2.26 9.48
C ILE A 79 -0.48 3.46 9.22
N THR A 80 -0.22 4.31 10.22
CA THR A 80 0.72 5.43 10.06
C THR A 80 2.15 4.94 9.90
N GLU A 81 2.56 3.85 10.56
CA GLU A 81 3.88 3.24 10.33
C GLU A 81 4.03 2.73 8.88
N GLN A 82 2.96 2.16 8.31
CA GLN A 82 2.95 1.74 6.90
C GLN A 82 3.04 2.95 5.95
N LEU A 83 2.31 4.03 6.26
CA LEU A 83 2.34 5.28 5.51
C LEU A 83 3.68 6.01 5.60
N ASP A 84 4.31 6.03 6.78
CA ASP A 84 5.62 6.62 7.01
C ASP A 84 6.68 5.93 6.15
N ALA A 85 6.60 4.61 5.98
CA ALA A 85 7.49 3.88 5.08
C ALA A 85 7.29 4.30 3.62
N TYR A 86 6.05 4.48 3.16
CA TYR A 86 5.79 5.04 1.83
C TYR A 86 6.37 6.46 1.68
N ALA A 87 6.16 7.36 2.65
CA ALA A 87 6.66 8.74 2.61
C ALA A 87 8.20 8.85 2.66
N ALA A 88 8.86 7.86 3.27
CA ALA A 88 10.31 7.79 3.26
C ALA A 88 10.87 7.69 1.83
N GLU A 89 10.21 6.92 0.96
CA GLU A 89 10.65 6.65 -0.41
C GLU A 89 9.94 7.53 -1.47
N ILE A 90 8.67 7.90 -1.25
CA ILE A 90 7.83 8.65 -2.20
C ILE A 90 7.82 10.14 -1.84
N LYS A 91 8.19 10.99 -2.80
CA LYS A 91 8.18 12.46 -2.64
C LYS A 91 7.04 13.16 -3.38
N ASP A 92 6.60 12.60 -4.50
CA ASP A 92 5.44 13.09 -5.24
C ASP A 92 4.30 12.06 -5.15
N TRP A 93 3.20 12.48 -4.54
CA TRP A 93 2.02 11.65 -4.29
C TRP A 93 0.92 11.85 -5.33
N THR A 94 1.16 12.66 -6.38
CA THR A 94 0.16 12.99 -7.42
C THR A 94 -0.44 11.76 -8.09
N ASN A 95 0.37 10.71 -8.29
CA ASN A 95 -0.04 9.44 -8.91
C ASN A 95 -0.17 8.28 -7.90
N VAL A 96 -0.44 8.60 -6.63
CA VAL A 96 -0.65 7.61 -5.57
C VAL A 96 -2.10 7.62 -5.12
N VAL A 97 -2.71 6.43 -5.08
CA VAL A 97 -3.99 6.17 -4.44
C VAL A 97 -3.72 5.33 -3.19
N ILE A 98 -4.13 5.81 -2.02
CA ILE A 98 -4.07 5.02 -0.78
C ILE A 98 -5.33 4.17 -0.70
N ALA A 99 -5.14 2.85 -0.62
CA ALA A 99 -6.20 1.89 -0.37
C ALA A 99 -6.14 1.46 1.10
N TYR A 100 -7.08 1.94 1.91
CA TYR A 100 -7.29 1.42 3.26
C TYR A 100 -8.13 0.14 3.20
N GLU A 101 -7.56 -0.95 3.69
CA GLU A 101 -8.14 -2.29 3.66
C GLU A 101 -8.21 -2.82 5.11
N PRO A 102 -9.35 -2.72 5.82
CA PRO A 102 -9.49 -3.34 7.13
C PRO A 102 -9.35 -4.86 7.00
N ILE A 103 -8.17 -5.43 7.30
CA ILE A 103 -7.82 -6.83 7.00
C ILE A 103 -8.82 -7.78 7.65
N TRP A 104 -9.29 -7.42 8.84
CA TRP A 104 -10.30 -8.15 9.59
C TRP A 104 -11.68 -8.26 8.91
N ALA A 105 -11.96 -7.46 7.88
CA ALA A 105 -13.20 -7.47 7.10
C ALA A 105 -13.03 -8.05 5.68
N ILE A 106 -11.84 -8.51 5.30
CA ILE A 106 -11.58 -9.09 3.97
C ILE A 106 -11.92 -10.58 3.98
N GLY A 107 -13.00 -10.97 3.31
CA GLY A 107 -13.36 -12.39 3.15
C GLY A 107 -13.78 -13.10 4.45
N THR A 108 -13.94 -12.38 5.56
CA THR A 108 -14.29 -12.94 6.89
C THR A 108 -15.78 -13.01 7.16
N GLY A 109 -16.62 -12.41 6.29
CA GLY A 109 -18.05 -12.19 6.55
C GLY A 109 -18.34 -11.06 7.54
N LEU A 110 -17.31 -10.44 8.12
CA LEU A 110 -17.41 -9.19 8.86
C LEU A 110 -17.35 -8.02 7.87
N THR A 111 -17.95 -6.89 8.22
CA THR A 111 -17.94 -5.69 7.38
C THR A 111 -17.68 -4.47 8.25
N ALA A 112 -16.73 -3.62 7.82
CA ALA A 112 -16.55 -2.31 8.42
C ALA A 112 -17.75 -1.43 8.09
N SER A 113 -18.36 -0.83 9.12
CA SER A 113 -19.41 0.16 8.92
C SER A 113 -18.85 1.41 8.22
N PRO A 114 -19.70 2.20 7.52
CA PRO A 114 -19.28 3.46 6.92
C PRO A 114 -18.60 4.42 7.90
N ASP A 115 -19.06 4.46 9.15
CA ASP A 115 -18.49 5.31 10.20
C ASP A 115 -17.08 4.85 10.60
N GLN A 116 -16.85 3.54 10.73
CA GLN A 116 -15.52 2.98 10.99
C GLN A 116 -14.55 3.26 9.84
N ALA A 117 -15.01 3.14 8.59
CA ALA A 117 -14.19 3.49 7.43
C ALA A 117 -13.87 5.00 7.41
N GLN A 118 -14.85 5.85 7.70
CA GLN A 118 -14.67 7.30 7.73
C GLN A 118 -13.72 7.76 8.84
N GLU A 119 -13.77 7.14 10.02
CA GLU A 119 -12.84 7.37 11.13
C GLU A 119 -11.38 7.20 10.67
N VAL A 120 -11.09 6.08 10.01
CA VAL A 120 -9.73 5.77 9.55
C VAL A 120 -9.34 6.66 8.38
N HIS A 121 -10.23 6.88 7.41
CA HIS A 121 -9.97 7.79 6.29
C HIS A 121 -9.71 9.24 6.75
N ALA A 122 -10.39 9.70 7.80
CA ALA A 122 -10.12 11.01 8.39
C ALA A 122 -8.70 11.08 8.99
N SER A 123 -8.26 10.00 9.65
CA SER A 123 -6.92 9.88 10.23
C SER A 123 -5.83 9.86 9.15
N ILE A 124 -6.04 9.11 8.06
CA ILE A 124 -5.15 9.09 6.89
C ILE A 124 -5.03 10.49 6.27
N ARG A 125 -6.15 11.19 6.07
CA ARG A 125 -6.14 12.57 5.54
C ARG A 125 -5.43 13.56 6.48
N ALA A 126 -5.56 13.39 7.79
CA ALA A 126 -4.84 14.21 8.76
C ALA A 126 -3.33 13.96 8.69
N TRP A 127 -2.91 12.70 8.62
CA TRP A 127 -1.51 12.33 8.42
C TRP A 127 -0.94 12.90 7.12
N LEU A 128 -1.68 12.79 6.00
CA LEU A 128 -1.28 13.36 4.70
C LEU A 128 -1.01 14.85 4.82
N LYS A 129 -1.94 15.61 5.43
CA LYS A 129 -1.79 17.06 5.63
C LYS A 129 -0.54 17.44 6.45
N GLU A 130 -0.10 16.57 7.36
CA GLU A 130 1.07 16.81 8.20
C GLU A 130 2.39 16.44 7.50
N LYS A 131 2.40 15.34 6.74
CA LYS A 131 3.64 14.69 6.26
C LYS A 131 3.94 14.89 4.78
N VAL A 132 2.94 15.20 3.95
CA VAL A 132 3.03 15.27 2.48
C VAL A 132 2.61 16.65 2.00
#